data_AF-B3T129-F1
#
_entry.id   AF-B3T129-F1
#
_cell.length_a   1.000
_cell.length_b   1.000
_cell.length_c   1.000
_cell.angle_alpha   90.00
_cell.angle_beta   90.00
_cell.angle_gamma   90.00
#
_symmetry.space_group_name_H-M   'P 1'
#
loop_
_entity.id
_entity.type
_entity.pdbx_description
1 polymer ?
#
loop_
_entity_poly.entity_id
_entity_poly.type
_entity_poly.pdbx_seq_one_letter_code
_entity_poly.pdbx_strand_id
1 'polypeptide(L)'
;MQRVRLQICWFIVTVLAFGSADCDGDSTFGVTDIPEPTMIPSQMAEPNAVSTRQPPEIRLGYTYQRPDGNRYLPGHGSLPEATPLHIPLGGRPKWLVAAPAGDASIWVACLEDGSVQAFSIADGRVQDQPITPGILPPRMPPLLMLMDGSATLVSILDTDSSILTSPVVLQPSGNMAYIRPNGDLVVRIGGRFTILPLNAPPPDARLLTDEDERLLLLTGATGSYPHGVLGDRIEAQSVTMVSTKRGVRVVWTAPLPDGDVVEGISPIWTDLDGDGTREILITVSNSRLGARLVVLNDAGDPVAFGLAVGRGALRSVG
;
A
#
# COMPACT_ATOMS: atom_id res chain seq x y z
N MET A 1 33.46 11.10 -24.67
CA MET A 1 32.70 12.05 -23.83
C MET A 1 31.40 12.37 -24.57
N GLN A 2 30.28 11.85 -24.08
CA GLN A 2 28.95 12.15 -24.62
C GLN A 2 28.02 12.29 -23.42
N ARG A 3 27.62 13.54 -23.13
CA ARG A 3 26.63 13.86 -22.09
C ARG A 3 25.25 13.68 -22.70
N VAL A 4 24.50 12.69 -22.23
CA VAL A 4 23.07 12.58 -22.52
C VAL A 4 22.32 13.27 -21.39
N ARG A 5 21.67 14.40 -21.70
CA ARG A 5 20.69 15.04 -20.83
C ARG A 5 19.36 14.32 -21.02
N LEU A 6 18.85 13.68 -19.97
CA LEU A 6 17.51 13.13 -19.94
C LEU A 6 16.61 14.17 -19.25
N GLN A 7 15.80 14.90 -20.02
CA GLN A 7 14.70 15.71 -19.48
C GLN A 7 13.50 14.78 -19.28
N ILE A 8 13.16 14.50 -18.03
CA ILE A 8 11.89 13.85 -17.65
C ILE A 8 11.00 14.96 -17.10
N CYS A 9 9.97 15.35 -17.86
CA CYS A 9 8.93 16.25 -17.40
C CYS A 9 7.98 15.49 -16.46
N TRP A 10 7.98 15.87 -15.18
CA TRP A 10 6.96 15.48 -14.22
C TRP A 10 5.75 16.42 -14.39
N PHE A 11 4.57 15.85 -14.63
CA PHE A 11 3.31 16.57 -14.40
C PHE A 11 2.94 16.42 -12.92
N ILE A 12 3.06 17.52 -12.18
CA ILE A 12 2.48 17.68 -10.84
C ILE A 12 1.03 18.12 -11.04
N VAL A 13 0.08 17.36 -10.51
CA VAL A 13 -1.31 17.81 -10.35
C VAL A 13 -1.46 18.27 -8.90
N THR A 14 -1.55 19.59 -8.72
CA THR A 14 -1.92 20.23 -7.46
C THR A 14 -3.44 20.37 -7.43
N VAL A 15 -4.11 19.77 -6.45
CA VAL A 15 -5.52 20.07 -6.15
C VAL A 15 -5.57 21.13 -5.05
N LEU A 16 -6.19 22.26 -5.38
CA LEU A 16 -6.48 23.38 -4.47
C LEU A 16 -7.78 23.08 -3.70
N ALA A 17 -7.73 23.07 -2.37
CA ALA A 17 -8.92 23.14 -1.53
C ALA A 17 -9.27 24.60 -1.23
N PHE A 18 -10.50 25.01 -1.54
CA PHE A 18 -11.05 26.31 -1.13
C PHE A 18 -11.62 26.18 0.29
N GLY A 19 -11.20 27.06 1.20
CA GLY A 19 -11.87 27.26 2.48
C GLY A 19 -13.02 28.27 2.34
N SER A 20 -14.21 27.90 2.81
CA SER A 20 -15.28 28.86 3.11
C SER A 20 -15.36 29.07 4.62
N ALA A 21 -15.30 30.33 5.04
CA ALA A 21 -15.49 30.75 6.41
C ALA A 21 -16.97 30.98 6.74
N ASP A 22 -17.29 30.66 7.99
CA ASP A 22 -18.25 31.31 8.90
C ASP A 22 -19.76 30.98 8.79
N CYS A 23 -20.34 30.57 9.93
CA CYS A 23 -21.33 31.37 10.67
C CYS A 23 -21.74 30.68 11.98
N ASP A 24 -21.59 31.43 13.08
CA ASP A 24 -22.22 31.25 14.39
C ASP A 24 -23.72 30.92 14.33
N GLY A 25 -24.19 30.12 15.29
CA GLY A 25 -25.61 29.81 15.47
C GLY A 25 -25.90 29.07 16.77
N ASP A 26 -26.00 29.84 17.85
CA ASP A 26 -26.54 29.42 19.16
C ASP A 26 -28.02 28.99 19.02
N SER A 27 -28.36 27.79 19.49
CA SER A 27 -29.75 27.45 19.81
C SER A 27 -29.83 26.40 20.90
N THR A 28 -30.44 26.84 22.00
CA THR A 28 -30.81 26.08 23.18
C THR A 28 -32.03 25.21 22.88
N PHE A 29 -31.95 23.92 23.23
CA PHE A 29 -33.12 23.04 23.32
C PHE A 29 -33.17 22.39 24.69
N GLY A 30 -34.19 22.75 25.47
CA GLY A 30 -34.52 22.12 26.74
C GLY A 30 -35.14 20.73 26.52
N VAL A 31 -34.62 19.74 27.24
CA VAL A 31 -35.22 18.41 27.38
C VAL A 31 -35.57 18.23 28.85
N THR A 32 -36.86 18.08 29.13
CA THR A 32 -37.43 17.77 30.44
C THR A 32 -37.44 16.26 30.70
N ASP A 33 -37.07 15.90 31.93
CA ASP A 33 -37.38 14.69 32.72
C ASP A 33 -37.29 13.30 32.06
N ILE A 34 -36.14 12.64 32.30
CA ILE A 34 -36.01 11.17 32.24
C ILE A 34 -35.83 10.67 33.69
N PRO A 35 -36.66 9.76 34.21
CA PRO A 35 -36.50 9.24 35.56
C PRO A 35 -35.25 8.38 35.72
N GLU A 36 -34.54 8.55 36.84
CA GLU A 36 -33.33 7.78 37.19
C GLU A 36 -33.63 6.27 37.34
N PRO A 37 -32.83 5.39 36.73
CA PRO A 37 -32.95 3.96 36.97
C PRO A 37 -32.36 3.55 38.33
N THR A 38 -33.16 2.83 39.12
CA THR A 38 -32.77 2.24 40.40
C THR A 38 -31.65 1.19 40.22
N MET A 39 -30.50 1.44 40.83
CA MET A 39 -29.37 0.48 40.88
C MET A 39 -29.63 -0.61 41.92
N ILE A 40 -29.65 -1.88 41.49
CA ILE A 40 -29.56 -3.06 42.37
C ILE A 40 -28.07 -3.43 42.50
N PRO A 41 -27.49 -3.57 43.72
CA PRO A 41 -26.09 -3.95 43.85
C PRO A 41 -25.88 -5.38 43.37
N SER A 42 -25.16 -5.55 42.27
CA SER A 42 -24.67 -6.85 41.82
C SER A 42 -23.41 -7.21 42.60
N GLN A 43 -23.35 -8.44 43.11
CA GLN A 43 -22.18 -9.02 43.77
C GLN A 43 -20.90 -8.76 42.96
N MET A 44 -19.87 -8.26 43.65
CA MET A 44 -18.52 -8.10 43.10
C MET A 44 -18.00 -9.43 42.57
N ALA A 45 -18.07 -9.63 41.26
CA ALA A 45 -17.19 -10.56 40.57
C ALA A 45 -15.79 -9.93 40.59
N GLU A 46 -14.79 -10.70 41.02
CA GLU A 46 -13.40 -10.25 40.97
C GLU A 46 -13.06 -9.83 39.53
N PRO A 47 -12.41 -8.67 39.33
CA PRO A 47 -12.02 -8.26 38.00
C PRO A 47 -10.98 -9.25 37.48
N ASN A 48 -11.38 -10.06 36.50
CA ASN A 48 -10.44 -10.68 35.57
C ASN A 48 -9.51 -9.57 35.10
N ALA A 49 -8.23 -9.67 35.45
CA ALA A 49 -7.22 -8.72 35.02
C ALA A 49 -7.19 -8.73 33.48
N VAL A 50 -7.93 -7.81 32.88
CA VAL A 50 -7.80 -7.49 31.46
C VAL A 50 -6.38 -6.99 31.32
N SER A 51 -5.57 -7.73 30.55
CA SER A 51 -4.21 -7.32 30.23
C SER A 51 -4.28 -5.94 29.59
N THR A 52 -3.82 -4.92 30.32
CA THR A 52 -3.70 -3.53 29.86
C THR A 52 -2.49 -3.34 28.93
N ARG A 53 -1.94 -4.43 28.38
CA ARG A 53 -0.83 -4.35 27.45
C ARG A 53 -1.35 -3.71 26.18
N GLN A 54 -1.02 -2.43 26.01
CA GLN A 54 -1.20 -1.74 24.75
C GLN A 54 -0.57 -2.62 23.66
N PRO A 55 -1.27 -2.86 22.53
CA PRO A 55 -0.69 -3.60 21.42
C PRO A 55 0.66 -2.98 21.05
N PRO A 56 1.68 -3.79 20.73
CA PRO A 56 2.97 -3.26 20.33
C PRO A 56 2.77 -2.31 19.15
N GLU A 57 3.45 -1.16 19.18
CA GLU A 57 3.38 -0.20 18.08
C GLU A 57 4.14 -0.79 16.88
N ILE A 58 3.40 -1.11 15.82
CA ILE A 58 3.98 -1.64 14.58
C ILE A 58 4.12 -0.51 13.57
N ARG A 59 5.34 -0.24 13.12
CA ARG A 59 5.60 0.68 12.00
C ARG A 59 6.13 -0.10 10.80
N LEU A 60 5.65 0.22 9.62
CA LEU A 60 5.94 -0.52 8.39
C LEU A 60 6.63 0.40 7.37
N GLY A 61 7.68 -0.11 6.72
CA GLY A 61 8.40 0.54 5.65
C GLY A 61 8.19 -0.20 4.32
N TYR A 62 7.51 0.44 3.38
CA TYR A 62 7.14 -0.12 2.08
C TYR A 62 8.03 0.40 0.96
N THR A 63 8.22 -0.41 -0.09
CA THR A 63 8.85 0.04 -1.36
C THR A 63 7.97 1.02 -2.15
N TYR A 64 6.72 1.20 -1.72
CA TYR A 64 5.70 2.08 -2.30
C TYR A 64 5.10 3.04 -1.27
N GLN A 65 5.90 3.39 -0.25
CA GLN A 65 5.66 4.44 0.74
C GLN A 65 4.55 4.13 1.76
N ARG A 66 3.32 3.78 1.34
CA ARG A 66 2.15 3.62 2.22
C ARG A 66 1.39 2.32 1.97
N PRO A 67 0.73 1.74 2.99
CA PRO A 67 -0.04 0.50 2.85
C PRO A 67 -1.21 0.59 1.85
N ASP A 68 -1.73 1.79 1.62
CA ASP A 68 -2.84 2.10 0.72
C ASP A 68 -2.39 2.37 -0.73
N GLY A 69 -1.08 2.27 -1.01
CA GLY A 69 -0.50 2.53 -2.32
C GLY A 69 -0.40 4.02 -2.67
N ASN A 70 -0.92 4.91 -1.81
CA ASN A 70 -0.80 6.34 -2.00
C ASN A 70 0.66 6.78 -1.79
N ARG A 71 1.16 7.64 -2.67
CA ARG A 71 2.52 8.17 -2.62
C ARG A 71 2.59 9.59 -2.07
N TYR A 72 1.44 10.15 -1.72
CA TYR A 72 1.37 11.44 -1.07
C TYR A 72 1.77 11.32 0.41
N LEU A 73 2.84 12.04 0.76
CA LEU A 73 3.35 12.16 2.11
C LEU A 73 3.22 13.63 2.54
N PRO A 74 2.49 13.94 3.62
CA PRO A 74 2.46 15.30 4.14
C PRO A 74 3.83 15.64 4.75
N GLY A 75 4.31 16.86 4.51
CA GLY A 75 5.55 17.36 5.09
C GLY A 75 6.28 18.33 4.18
N HIS A 76 7.43 18.77 4.66
CA HIS A 76 8.33 19.65 3.92
C HIS A 76 9.72 19.04 3.90
N GLY A 77 10.43 19.21 2.78
CA GLY A 77 11.83 18.86 2.63
C GLY A 77 12.58 20.03 2.01
N SER A 78 13.87 20.11 2.26
CA SER A 78 14.76 21.14 1.72
C SER A 78 15.55 20.60 0.52
N LEU A 79 14.88 19.97 -0.45
CA LEU A 79 15.56 19.53 -1.67
C LEU A 79 15.61 20.69 -2.69
N PRO A 80 16.77 20.98 -3.32
CA PRO A 80 18.03 20.23 -3.26
C PRO A 80 19.04 20.70 -2.18
N GLU A 81 18.68 21.62 -1.29
CA GLU A 81 19.58 22.22 -0.28
C GLU A 81 20.06 21.27 0.83
N ALA A 82 19.42 20.11 0.99
CA ALA A 82 19.78 19.11 1.98
C ALA A 82 21.20 18.55 1.74
N THR A 83 21.99 18.41 2.81
CA THR A 83 23.33 17.80 2.72
C THR A 83 23.19 16.28 2.49
N PRO A 84 23.75 15.72 1.39
CA PRO A 84 23.68 14.29 1.15
C PRO A 84 24.48 13.49 2.18
N LEU A 85 23.92 12.37 2.61
CA LEU A 85 24.63 11.37 3.40
C LEU A 85 25.08 10.23 2.49
N HIS A 86 26.38 9.96 2.47
CA HIS A 86 26.95 8.89 1.65
C HIS A 86 27.17 7.63 2.51
N ILE A 87 26.43 6.57 2.19
CA ILE A 87 26.55 5.27 2.87
C ILE A 87 27.16 4.27 1.90
N PRO A 88 28.35 3.70 2.19
CA PRO A 88 28.93 2.65 1.35
C PRO A 88 28.13 1.36 1.49
N LEU A 89 27.76 0.76 0.36
CA LEU A 89 27.08 -0.54 0.29
C LEU A 89 28.05 -1.62 -0.20
N GLY A 90 27.82 -2.86 0.22
CA GLY A 90 28.62 -4.02 -0.18
C GLY A 90 28.40 -4.46 -1.64
N GLY A 91 27.45 -3.83 -2.35
CA GLY A 91 27.06 -4.19 -3.70
C GLY A 91 26.03 -3.21 -4.27
N ARG A 92 25.40 -3.60 -5.38
CA ARG A 92 24.41 -2.76 -6.08
C ARG A 92 23.07 -2.79 -5.35
N PRO A 93 22.52 -1.66 -4.88
CA PRO A 93 21.22 -1.64 -4.24
C PRO A 93 20.12 -1.94 -5.26
N LYS A 94 19.22 -2.86 -4.91
CA LYS A 94 18.01 -3.16 -5.68
C LYS A 94 16.77 -2.54 -5.06
N TRP A 95 16.68 -2.55 -3.73
CA TRP A 95 15.57 -1.96 -2.98
C TRP A 95 16.09 -1.14 -1.80
N LEU A 96 15.31 -0.12 -1.44
CA LEU A 96 15.51 0.70 -0.24
C LEU A 96 14.16 0.86 0.45
N VAL A 97 14.11 0.56 1.74
CA VAL A 97 12.95 0.83 2.61
C VAL A 97 13.43 1.52 3.87
N ALA A 98 12.57 2.37 4.42
CA ALA A 98 12.86 3.08 5.65
C ALA A 98 11.61 3.23 6.52
N ALA A 99 11.81 3.36 7.82
CA ALA A 99 10.77 3.65 8.78
C ALA A 99 11.32 4.49 9.94
N PRO A 100 10.51 5.40 10.52
CA PRO A 100 10.92 6.22 11.66
C PRO A 100 11.00 5.39 12.94
N ALA A 101 12.07 5.59 13.73
CA ALA A 101 12.37 4.87 14.97
C ALA A 101 12.79 5.86 16.07
N GLY A 102 11.81 6.40 16.80
CA GLY A 102 12.07 7.49 17.75
C GLY A 102 12.66 8.71 17.03
N ASP A 103 13.79 9.21 17.54
CA ASP A 103 14.55 10.33 16.95
C ASP A 103 15.47 9.88 15.78
N ALA A 104 15.52 8.58 15.51
CA ALA A 104 16.27 8.00 14.40
C ALA A 104 15.35 7.55 13.27
N SER A 105 15.96 7.13 12.17
CA SER A 105 15.31 6.39 11.09
C SER A 105 16.09 5.12 10.81
N ILE A 106 15.38 4.01 10.61
CA ILE A 106 15.98 2.75 10.16
C ILE A 106 15.85 2.69 8.66
N TRP A 107 16.97 2.48 7.99
CA TRP A 107 17.07 2.33 6.54
C TRP A 107 17.62 0.95 6.22
N VAL A 108 16.98 0.24 5.30
CA VAL A 108 17.40 -1.09 4.88
C VAL A 108 17.56 -1.12 3.37
N ALA A 109 18.78 -1.42 2.93
CA ALA A 109 19.12 -1.67 1.53
C ALA A 109 19.16 -3.17 1.27
N CYS A 110 18.41 -3.64 0.27
CA CYS A 110 18.53 -5.00 -0.25
C CYS A 110 19.28 -4.94 -1.58
N LEU A 111 20.34 -5.72 -1.71
CA LEU A 111 21.23 -5.70 -2.86
C LEU A 111 20.76 -6.64 -3.97
N GLU A 112 21.32 -6.51 -5.18
CA GLU A 112 20.97 -7.35 -6.34
C GLU A 112 21.15 -8.86 -6.09
N ASP A 113 22.10 -9.25 -5.25
CA ASP A 113 22.37 -10.65 -4.86
C ASP A 113 21.48 -11.16 -3.70
N GLY A 114 20.59 -10.32 -3.18
CA GLY A 114 19.70 -10.64 -2.07
C GLY A 114 20.26 -10.32 -0.68
N SER A 115 21.55 -9.98 -0.55
CA SER A 115 22.13 -9.57 0.73
C SER A 115 21.49 -8.28 1.25
N VAL A 116 21.36 -8.15 2.56
CA VAL A 116 20.66 -7.05 3.23
C VAL A 116 21.63 -6.29 4.13
N GLN A 117 21.62 -4.96 4.02
CA GLN A 117 22.35 -4.06 4.91
C GLN A 117 21.37 -3.07 5.54
N ALA A 118 21.44 -2.88 6.85
CA ALA A 118 20.58 -1.95 7.56
C ALA A 118 21.40 -0.95 8.37
N PHE A 119 20.84 0.26 8.49
CA PHE A 119 21.48 1.40 9.12
C PHE A 119 20.47 2.15 9.99
N SER A 120 20.90 2.57 11.17
CA SER A 120 20.22 3.60 11.95
C SER A 120 20.83 4.96 11.60
N ILE A 121 19.98 5.94 11.32
CA ILE A 121 20.40 7.30 10.98
C ILE A 121 19.74 8.28 11.95
N ALA A 122 20.58 9.00 12.70
CA ALA A 122 20.16 10.06 13.62
C ALA A 122 21.19 11.20 13.55
N ASP A 123 20.72 12.46 13.49
CA ASP A 123 21.55 13.66 13.45
C ASP A 123 22.68 13.62 12.40
N GLY A 124 22.38 13.07 11.21
CA GLY A 124 23.35 12.93 10.12
C GLY A 124 24.45 11.89 10.37
N ARG A 125 24.38 11.12 11.45
CA ARG A 125 25.28 10.00 11.73
C ARG A 125 24.65 8.68 11.29
N VAL A 126 25.48 7.81 10.73
CA VAL A 126 25.09 6.47 10.27
C VAL A 126 25.71 5.46 11.23
N GLN A 127 24.90 4.51 11.68
CA GLN A 127 25.34 3.37 12.47
C GLN A 127 24.81 2.09 11.82
N ASP A 128 25.65 1.06 11.73
CA ASP A 128 25.20 -0.27 11.29
C ASP A 128 24.15 -0.81 12.26
N GLN A 129 23.05 -1.32 11.70
CA GLN A 129 21.92 -1.87 12.44
C GLN A 129 21.80 -3.36 12.10
N PRO A 130 21.76 -4.26 13.11
CA PRO A 130 21.40 -5.65 12.87
C PRO A 130 19.99 -5.76 12.29
N ILE A 131 19.81 -6.61 11.28
CA ILE A 131 18.53 -6.87 10.62
C ILE A 131 18.41 -8.36 10.32
N THR A 132 17.21 -8.91 10.46
CA THR A 132 16.90 -10.30 10.15
C THR A 132 15.67 -10.36 9.24
N PRO A 133 15.64 -11.26 8.24
CA PRO A 133 16.79 -12.00 7.72
C PRO A 133 17.85 -11.07 7.10
N GLY A 134 19.12 -11.50 7.14
CA GLY A 134 20.24 -10.81 6.47
C GLY A 134 20.32 -11.09 4.96
N ILE A 135 19.44 -11.94 4.45
CA ILE A 135 19.32 -12.30 3.03
C ILE A 135 17.84 -12.46 2.67
N LEU A 136 17.45 -11.91 1.53
CA LEU A 136 16.15 -12.16 0.90
C LEU A 136 16.37 -12.86 -0.45
N PRO A 137 15.34 -13.54 -1.01
CA PRO A 137 15.39 -13.98 -2.39
C PRO A 137 15.78 -12.81 -3.32
N PRO A 138 16.73 -13.01 -4.25
CA PRO A 138 17.15 -11.93 -5.14
C PRO A 138 15.97 -11.28 -5.88
N ARG A 139 15.98 -9.95 -5.91
CA ARG A 139 14.92 -9.08 -6.47
C ARG A 139 13.62 -8.99 -5.67
N MET A 140 13.44 -9.73 -4.57
CA MET A 140 12.23 -9.63 -3.76
C MET A 140 12.10 -8.24 -3.12
N PRO A 141 10.96 -7.54 -3.30
CA PRO A 141 10.72 -6.28 -2.61
C PRO A 141 10.62 -6.53 -1.09
N PRO A 142 11.39 -5.82 -0.24
CA PRO A 142 11.30 -5.97 1.21
C PRO A 142 10.08 -5.25 1.80
N LEU A 143 9.57 -5.77 2.91
CA LEU A 143 8.71 -5.04 3.84
C LEU A 143 9.46 -4.93 5.18
N LEU A 144 9.82 -3.70 5.55
CA LEU A 144 10.42 -3.41 6.85
C LEU A 144 9.32 -3.34 7.92
N MET A 145 9.54 -3.97 9.06
CA MET A 145 8.69 -3.89 10.23
C MET A 145 9.51 -3.50 11.45
N LEU A 146 9.05 -2.48 12.15
CA LEU A 146 9.56 -2.08 13.46
C LEU A 146 8.49 -2.44 14.48
N MET A 147 8.84 -3.26 15.45
CA MET A 147 7.97 -3.65 16.56
C MET A 147 8.77 -3.52 17.85
N ASP A 148 8.26 -2.72 18.79
CA ASP A 148 8.93 -2.45 20.08
C ASP A 148 10.41 -2.03 19.91
N GLY A 149 10.68 -1.18 18.91
CA GLY A 149 12.02 -0.69 18.58
C GLY A 149 12.94 -1.70 17.87
N SER A 150 12.49 -2.94 17.66
CA SER A 150 13.24 -3.96 16.92
C SER A 150 12.88 -3.93 15.44
N ALA A 151 13.88 -3.75 14.58
CA ALA A 151 13.72 -3.79 13.13
C ALA A 151 13.87 -5.23 12.60
N THR A 152 12.95 -5.64 11.72
CA THR A 152 12.97 -6.92 11.02
C THR A 152 12.44 -6.76 9.60
N LEU A 153 12.86 -7.60 8.67
CA LEU A 153 12.22 -7.70 7.37
C LEU A 153 11.15 -8.80 7.45
N VAL A 154 9.93 -8.43 7.09
CA VAL A 154 8.82 -9.37 7.00
C VAL A 154 9.11 -10.33 5.85
N SER A 155 9.51 -11.54 6.21
CA SER A 155 9.67 -12.65 5.28
C SER A 155 8.62 -13.70 5.62
N ILE A 156 7.98 -14.25 4.60
CA ILE A 156 7.10 -15.38 4.78
C ILE A 156 7.94 -16.63 4.64
N LEU A 157 7.87 -17.50 5.65
CA LEU A 157 8.52 -18.81 5.67
C LEU A 157 7.78 -19.86 4.83
N ASP A 158 6.63 -19.51 4.25
CA ASP A 158 5.95 -20.34 3.28
C ASP A 158 6.69 -20.27 1.93
N THR A 159 7.18 -21.42 1.48
CA THR A 159 7.89 -21.57 0.20
C THR A 159 7.04 -21.18 -1.00
N ASP A 160 5.72 -21.12 -0.83
CA ASP A 160 4.78 -20.80 -1.89
C ASP A 160 4.44 -19.30 -1.95
N SER A 161 5.11 -18.44 -1.19
CA SER A 161 4.96 -16.98 -1.35
C SER A 161 5.66 -16.48 -2.61
N SER A 162 5.04 -15.53 -3.31
CA SER A 162 5.67 -14.89 -4.46
C SER A 162 6.92 -14.11 -4.04
N ILE A 163 8.00 -14.29 -4.82
CA ILE A 163 9.24 -13.52 -4.69
C ILE A 163 9.20 -12.18 -5.43
N LEU A 164 8.13 -11.84 -6.14
CA LEU A 164 8.03 -10.60 -6.92
C LEU A 164 7.23 -9.50 -6.22
N THR A 165 6.56 -9.83 -5.11
CA THR A 165 5.81 -8.89 -4.28
C THR A 165 6.13 -9.11 -2.81
N SER A 166 5.76 -8.17 -1.95
CA SER A 166 5.91 -8.32 -0.51
C SER A 166 4.63 -8.85 0.14
N PRO A 167 4.72 -9.57 1.27
CA PRO A 167 3.58 -9.69 2.18
C PRO A 167 3.04 -8.33 2.61
N VAL A 168 1.83 -8.34 3.16
CA VAL A 168 1.31 -7.25 4.00
C VAL A 168 1.02 -7.76 5.41
N VAL A 169 1.24 -6.86 6.37
CA VAL A 169 0.84 -7.05 7.76
C VAL A 169 -0.42 -6.21 7.98
N LEU A 170 -1.51 -6.87 8.36
CA LEU A 170 -2.79 -6.24 8.70
C LEU A 170 -2.67 -5.60 10.08
N GLN A 171 -3.05 -4.33 10.18
CA GLN A 171 -3.00 -3.58 11.43
C GLN A 171 -4.41 -3.25 11.92
N PRO A 172 -4.69 -3.37 13.23
CA PRO A 172 -3.73 -3.62 14.33
C PRO A 172 -3.51 -5.10 14.67
N SER A 173 -4.16 -6.06 13.99
CA SER A 173 -4.17 -7.47 14.41
C SER A 173 -2.82 -8.18 14.30
N GLY A 174 -1.91 -7.70 13.45
CA GLY A 174 -0.67 -8.40 13.12
C GLY A 174 -0.89 -9.64 12.25
N ASN A 175 -2.12 -9.87 11.75
CA ASN A 175 -2.39 -10.90 10.75
C ASN A 175 -1.62 -10.59 9.46
N MET A 176 -1.48 -11.59 8.59
CA MET A 176 -0.68 -11.43 7.37
C MET A 176 -1.43 -11.86 6.13
N ALA A 177 -1.13 -11.27 4.99
CA ALA A 177 -1.58 -11.74 3.69
C ALA A 177 -0.46 -11.70 2.64
N TYR A 178 -0.55 -12.59 1.65
CA TYR A 178 0.40 -12.67 0.54
C TYR A 178 -0.20 -13.33 -0.69
N ILE A 179 0.47 -13.11 -1.82
CA ILE A 179 0.15 -13.74 -3.09
C ILE A 179 1.07 -14.92 -3.34
N ARG A 180 0.52 -16.02 -3.82
CA ARG A 180 1.27 -17.17 -4.33
C ARG A 180 1.65 -16.96 -5.80
N PRO A 181 2.69 -17.65 -6.33
CA PRO A 181 3.07 -17.57 -7.74
C PRO A 181 1.95 -17.87 -8.74
N ASN A 182 0.92 -18.64 -8.35
CA ASN A 182 -0.25 -18.94 -9.18
C ASN A 182 -1.35 -17.86 -9.12
N GLY A 183 -1.15 -16.77 -8.37
CA GLY A 183 -2.11 -15.68 -8.23
C GLY A 183 -3.16 -15.89 -7.12
N ASP A 184 -3.05 -16.94 -6.31
CA ASP A 184 -3.93 -17.12 -5.15
C ASP A 184 -3.56 -16.14 -4.03
N LEU A 185 -4.58 -15.56 -3.40
CA LEU A 185 -4.42 -14.79 -2.17
C LEU A 185 -4.48 -15.74 -0.97
N VAL A 186 -3.47 -15.66 -0.11
CA VAL A 186 -3.46 -16.34 1.18
C VAL A 186 -3.58 -15.31 2.30
N VAL A 187 -4.53 -15.52 3.19
CA VAL A 187 -4.70 -14.72 4.41
C VAL A 187 -4.47 -15.62 5.61
N ARG A 188 -3.56 -15.20 6.49
CA ARG A 188 -3.18 -15.91 7.71
C ARG A 188 -3.72 -15.16 8.93
N ILE A 189 -4.70 -15.75 9.60
CA ILE A 189 -5.33 -15.20 10.82
C ILE A 189 -5.17 -16.18 11.96
N GLY A 190 -4.52 -15.77 13.06
CA GLY A 190 -4.34 -16.62 14.25
C GLY A 190 -3.69 -17.98 13.93
N GLY A 191 -2.79 -18.03 12.95
CA GLY A 191 -2.12 -19.26 12.51
C GLY A 191 -2.92 -20.12 11.51
N ARG A 192 -4.20 -19.80 11.25
CA ARG A 192 -5.00 -20.47 10.21
C ARG A 192 -4.82 -19.78 8.88
N PHE A 193 -4.85 -20.56 7.80
CA PHE A 193 -4.74 -20.08 6.43
C PHE A 193 -6.10 -20.17 5.74
N THR A 194 -6.49 -19.08 5.07
CA THR A 194 -7.57 -19.07 4.09
C THR A 194 -6.98 -18.74 2.73
N ILE A 195 -7.33 -19.52 1.72
CA ILE A 195 -6.87 -19.34 0.34
C ILE A 195 -8.06 -18.89 -0.51
N LEU A 196 -7.90 -17.82 -1.26
CA LEU A 196 -8.86 -17.32 -2.25
C LEU A 196 -8.25 -17.43 -3.65
N PRO A 197 -8.85 -18.20 -4.58
CA PRO A 197 -8.33 -18.37 -5.93
C PRO A 197 -8.70 -17.17 -6.82
N LEU A 198 -8.00 -16.06 -6.63
CA LEU A 198 -8.34 -14.77 -7.25
C LEU A 198 -7.72 -14.57 -8.64
N ASN A 199 -6.83 -15.47 -9.08
CA ASN A 199 -6.10 -15.35 -10.34
C ASN A 199 -5.44 -13.96 -10.48
N ALA A 200 -4.69 -13.55 -9.44
CA ALA A 200 -4.00 -12.26 -9.41
C ALA A 200 -2.97 -12.16 -10.58
N PRO A 201 -2.95 -11.06 -11.35
CA PRO A 201 -2.38 -11.02 -12.68
C PRO A 201 -0.90 -11.27 -12.80
N PRO A 202 -0.05 -10.92 -11.83
CA PRO A 202 1.22 -11.62 -11.77
C PRO A 202 1.67 -11.88 -10.32
N PRO A 203 2.76 -12.65 -10.11
CA PRO A 203 3.35 -12.78 -8.79
C PRO A 203 3.77 -11.42 -8.19
N ASP A 204 3.83 -10.34 -8.98
CA ASP A 204 4.22 -9.00 -8.55
C ASP A 204 3.05 -8.09 -8.12
N ALA A 205 1.79 -8.58 -8.19
CA ALA A 205 0.64 -7.82 -7.72
C ALA A 205 0.82 -7.45 -6.24
N ARG A 206 0.71 -6.15 -5.93
CA ARG A 206 0.86 -5.66 -4.56
C ARG A 206 -0.48 -5.68 -3.85
N LEU A 207 -0.43 -6.15 -2.62
CA LEU A 207 -1.55 -6.06 -1.69
C LEU A 207 -1.53 -4.67 -1.06
N LEU A 208 -2.69 -4.01 -1.08
CA LEU A 208 -2.94 -2.79 -0.32
C LEU A 208 -3.83 -3.13 0.86
N THR A 209 -3.71 -2.36 1.96
CA THR A 209 -4.57 -2.51 3.14
C THR A 209 -5.00 -1.16 3.70
N ASP A 210 -6.16 -1.16 4.33
CA ASP A 210 -6.67 -0.04 5.13
C ASP A 210 -6.74 -0.37 6.62
N GLU A 211 -7.23 0.58 7.40
CA GLU A 211 -7.51 0.50 8.84
C GLU A 211 -8.59 -0.53 9.19
N ASP A 212 -9.39 -0.94 8.21
CA ASP A 212 -10.38 -1.99 8.35
C ASP A 212 -9.86 -3.39 8.05
N GLU A 213 -8.55 -3.51 7.84
CA GLU A 213 -7.87 -4.74 7.46
C GLU A 213 -8.46 -5.36 6.19
N ARG A 214 -9.06 -4.53 5.33
CA ARG A 214 -9.48 -4.94 3.99
C ARG A 214 -8.27 -4.98 3.09
N LEU A 215 -8.28 -5.90 2.13
CA LEU A 215 -7.23 -6.06 1.14
C LEU A 215 -7.76 -5.63 -0.22
N LEU A 216 -7.03 -4.75 -0.88
CA LEU A 216 -7.30 -4.34 -2.26
C LEU A 216 -6.14 -4.79 -3.15
N LEU A 217 -6.47 -5.44 -4.26
CA LEU A 217 -5.48 -5.96 -5.20
C LEU A 217 -6.01 -6.02 -6.63
N LEU A 218 -5.09 -6.07 -7.58
CA LEU A 218 -5.38 -6.36 -8.98
C LEU A 218 -5.61 -7.87 -9.17
N THR A 219 -6.58 -8.22 -10.01
CA THR A 219 -7.09 -9.58 -10.25
C THR A 219 -7.35 -9.81 -11.75
N GLY A 220 -7.59 -11.06 -12.15
CA GLY A 220 -7.95 -11.38 -13.54
C GLY A 220 -6.76 -11.33 -14.49
N ALA A 221 -5.78 -12.22 -14.29
CA ALA A 221 -4.58 -12.33 -15.13
C ALA A 221 -4.85 -12.40 -16.63
N THR A 222 -4.19 -11.54 -17.43
CA THR A 222 -4.30 -11.59 -18.89
C THR A 222 -3.01 -11.27 -19.62
N GLY A 223 -2.77 -11.99 -20.72
CA GLY A 223 -1.69 -11.69 -21.68
C GLY A 223 -2.17 -10.85 -22.88
N SER A 224 -3.38 -10.31 -22.83
CA SER A 224 -4.05 -9.68 -23.98
C SER A 224 -3.43 -8.34 -24.41
N TYR A 225 -2.65 -7.71 -23.53
CA TYR A 225 -2.00 -6.43 -23.80
C TYR A 225 -0.60 -6.39 -23.15
N PRO A 226 0.36 -7.18 -23.64
CA PRO A 226 1.64 -7.38 -22.96
C PRO A 226 2.57 -6.19 -23.24
N HIS A 227 2.55 -5.18 -22.37
CA HIS A 227 3.43 -4.02 -22.50
C HIS A 227 4.61 -4.08 -21.53
N GLY A 228 4.44 -4.69 -20.35
CA GLY A 228 5.55 -5.00 -19.43
C GLY A 228 6.37 -3.78 -19.00
N VAL A 229 5.70 -2.63 -18.88
CA VAL A 229 6.33 -1.34 -18.57
C VAL A 229 6.60 -1.23 -17.07
N LEU A 230 5.64 -1.63 -16.22
CA LEU A 230 5.74 -1.52 -14.75
C LEU A 230 5.92 -2.86 -14.03
N GLY A 231 5.87 -3.98 -14.75
CA GLY A 231 5.93 -5.34 -14.22
C GLY A 231 6.32 -6.36 -15.30
N ASP A 232 5.84 -7.60 -15.16
CA ASP A 232 5.95 -8.59 -16.22
C ASP A 232 4.94 -8.34 -17.37
N ARG A 233 4.82 -9.28 -18.31
CA ARG A 233 3.96 -9.12 -19.51
C ARG A 233 2.48 -9.48 -19.25
N ILE A 234 2.12 -9.80 -18.02
CA ILE A 234 0.76 -10.14 -17.62
C ILE A 234 0.16 -8.92 -16.92
N GLU A 235 -1.03 -8.53 -17.36
CA GLU A 235 -1.71 -7.33 -16.88
C GLU A 235 -3.04 -7.71 -16.22
N ALA A 236 -3.64 -6.78 -15.48
CA ALA A 236 -4.88 -7.00 -14.75
C ALA A 236 -6.14 -6.67 -15.55
N GLN A 237 -7.19 -7.47 -15.40
CA GLN A 237 -8.53 -7.18 -15.95
C GLN A 237 -9.58 -6.87 -14.89
N SER A 238 -9.21 -6.89 -13.60
CA SER A 238 -10.14 -6.55 -12.53
C SER A 238 -9.43 -6.01 -11.29
N VAL A 239 -10.19 -5.31 -10.47
CA VAL A 239 -9.81 -4.93 -9.11
C VAL A 239 -10.69 -5.73 -8.15
N THR A 240 -10.11 -6.27 -7.07
CA THR A 240 -10.88 -7.04 -6.07
C THR A 240 -10.66 -6.46 -4.68
N MET A 241 -11.73 -6.41 -3.90
CA MET A 241 -11.72 -6.07 -2.49
C MET A 241 -12.01 -7.32 -1.67
N VAL A 242 -11.20 -7.57 -0.63
CA VAL A 242 -11.36 -8.71 0.29
C VAL A 242 -11.47 -8.18 1.71
N SER A 243 -12.50 -8.63 2.42
CA SER A 243 -12.64 -8.37 3.85
C SER A 243 -11.98 -9.49 4.62
N THR A 244 -11.22 -9.15 5.66
CA THR A 244 -10.60 -10.11 6.59
C THR A 244 -11.32 -10.14 7.93
N LYS A 245 -11.98 -9.04 8.31
CA LYS A 245 -12.85 -8.94 9.49
C LYS A 245 -14.13 -9.76 9.30
N ARG A 246 -14.53 -10.49 10.35
CA ARG A 246 -15.69 -11.40 10.36
C ARG A 246 -15.60 -12.53 9.32
N GLY A 247 -14.37 -12.96 9.01
CA GLY A 247 -14.08 -14.02 8.06
C GLY A 247 -13.57 -13.48 6.72
N VAL A 248 -12.59 -14.20 6.17
CA VAL A 248 -11.92 -13.87 4.91
C VAL A 248 -12.87 -14.14 3.74
N ARG A 249 -13.26 -13.10 3.01
CA ARG A 249 -14.17 -13.21 1.86
C ARG A 249 -13.97 -12.08 0.86
N VAL A 250 -14.23 -12.35 -0.42
CA VAL A 250 -14.36 -11.31 -1.43
C VAL A 250 -15.60 -10.46 -1.11
N VAL A 251 -15.41 -9.13 -1.05
CA VAL A 251 -16.51 -8.16 -0.91
C VAL A 251 -17.09 -7.89 -2.28
N TRP A 252 -16.23 -7.57 -3.25
CA TRP A 252 -16.59 -7.35 -4.64
C TRP A 252 -15.37 -7.55 -5.54
N THR A 253 -15.65 -7.78 -6.83
CA THR A 253 -14.68 -7.76 -7.92
C THR A 253 -15.24 -6.85 -9.02
N ALA A 254 -14.49 -5.82 -9.38
CA ALA A 254 -14.83 -4.87 -10.44
C ALA A 254 -14.08 -5.27 -11.72
N PRO A 255 -14.74 -5.92 -12.70
CA PRO A 255 -14.11 -6.23 -13.99
C PRO A 255 -13.97 -4.96 -14.83
N LEU A 256 -12.89 -4.91 -15.61
CA LEU A 256 -12.71 -3.88 -16.63
C LEU A 256 -13.48 -4.25 -17.90
N PRO A 257 -13.89 -3.25 -18.71
CA PRO A 257 -14.44 -3.48 -20.04
C PRO A 257 -13.51 -4.30 -20.94
N ASP A 258 -14.07 -4.97 -21.96
CA ASP A 258 -13.30 -5.80 -22.88
C ASP A 258 -12.13 -5.03 -23.54
N GLY A 259 -10.93 -5.60 -23.41
CA GLY A 259 -9.70 -5.04 -23.97
C GLY A 259 -9.04 -3.94 -23.14
N ASP A 260 -9.67 -3.51 -22.04
CA ASP A 260 -9.04 -2.69 -21.01
C ASP A 260 -8.18 -3.58 -20.09
N VAL A 261 -6.99 -3.10 -19.74
CA VAL A 261 -6.12 -3.69 -18.72
C VAL A 261 -5.58 -2.62 -17.78
N VAL A 262 -5.22 -2.98 -16.55
CA VAL A 262 -4.44 -2.09 -15.66
C VAL A 262 -2.96 -2.28 -15.96
N GLU A 263 -2.26 -1.22 -16.40
CA GLU A 263 -0.81 -1.23 -16.73
C GLU A 263 0.10 -1.12 -15.50
N GLY A 264 -0.41 -1.43 -14.31
CA GLY A 264 0.31 -1.26 -13.04
C GLY A 264 0.23 -2.50 -12.17
N ILE A 265 1.08 -2.54 -11.14
CA ILE A 265 1.16 -3.65 -10.18
C ILE A 265 0.36 -3.37 -8.89
N SER A 266 -0.25 -2.19 -8.76
CA SER A 266 -1.13 -1.82 -7.65
C SER A 266 -2.06 -0.68 -8.04
N PRO A 267 -3.28 -0.61 -7.48
CA PRO A 267 -4.07 0.62 -7.46
C PRO A 267 -3.41 1.71 -6.59
N ILE A 268 -4.07 2.87 -6.52
CA ILE A 268 -3.89 3.86 -5.45
C ILE A 268 -5.23 3.96 -4.73
N TRP A 269 -5.25 3.74 -3.42
CA TRP A 269 -6.47 3.76 -2.62
C TRP A 269 -6.45 4.96 -1.67
N THR A 270 -7.25 5.99 -1.97
CA THR A 270 -7.19 7.26 -1.25
C THR A 270 -8.51 8.01 -1.36
N ASP A 271 -8.80 8.79 -0.33
CA ASP A 271 -9.86 9.80 -0.36
C ASP A 271 -9.44 10.93 -1.32
N LEU A 272 -10.08 10.99 -2.48
CA LEU A 272 -9.74 11.93 -3.55
C LEU A 272 -10.53 13.24 -3.46
N ASP A 273 -11.74 13.21 -2.91
CA ASP A 273 -12.63 14.37 -2.84
C ASP A 273 -12.77 14.97 -1.43
N GLY A 274 -12.21 14.32 -0.42
CA GLY A 274 -12.16 14.77 0.97
C GLY A 274 -13.41 14.43 1.78
N ASP A 275 -14.24 13.47 1.33
CA ASP A 275 -15.47 13.08 2.03
C ASP A 275 -15.25 12.07 3.17
N GLY A 276 -14.02 11.57 3.33
CA GLY A 276 -13.64 10.58 4.34
C GLY A 276 -13.75 9.13 3.89
N THR A 277 -14.29 8.87 2.70
CA THR A 277 -14.30 7.58 2.02
C THR A 277 -13.15 7.53 1.02
N ARG A 278 -12.58 6.34 0.80
CA ARG A 278 -11.48 6.19 -0.16
C ARG A 278 -11.98 5.70 -1.50
N GLU A 279 -11.59 6.39 -2.56
CA GLU A 279 -11.70 5.94 -3.93
C GLU A 279 -10.47 5.16 -4.37
N ILE A 280 -10.63 4.39 -5.43
CA ILE A 280 -9.59 3.58 -6.04
C ILE A 280 -9.24 4.15 -7.40
N LEU A 281 -8.04 4.69 -7.51
CA LEU A 281 -7.48 5.19 -8.76
C LEU A 281 -6.64 4.10 -9.44
N ILE A 282 -6.95 3.84 -10.71
CA ILE A 282 -6.20 2.91 -11.56
C ILE A 282 -5.84 3.57 -12.89
N THR A 283 -4.71 3.16 -13.47
CA THR A 283 -4.32 3.50 -14.84
C THR A 283 -4.71 2.36 -15.76
N VAL A 284 -5.70 2.61 -16.61
CA VAL A 284 -6.25 1.64 -17.55
C VAL A 284 -5.72 1.93 -18.94
N SER A 285 -5.28 0.90 -19.65
CA SER A 285 -4.86 1.01 -21.04
C SER A 285 -5.61 0.06 -21.94
N ASN A 286 -5.78 0.51 -23.17
CA ASN A 286 -6.52 -0.20 -24.20
C ASN A 286 -5.87 0.05 -25.56
N SER A 287 -5.63 -1.03 -26.32
CA SER A 287 -5.02 -0.97 -27.65
C SER A 287 -5.73 -0.07 -28.65
N ARG A 288 -7.05 0.11 -28.51
CA ARG A 288 -7.89 0.91 -29.40
C ARG A 288 -8.15 2.32 -28.87
N LEU A 289 -8.29 2.46 -27.55
CA LEU A 289 -8.72 3.71 -26.93
C LEU A 289 -7.57 4.56 -26.37
N GLY A 290 -6.40 3.96 -26.12
CA GLY A 290 -5.27 4.58 -25.41
C GLY A 290 -5.34 4.34 -23.89
N ALA A 291 -4.49 5.03 -23.15
CA ALA A 291 -4.41 4.97 -21.69
C ALA A 291 -5.25 6.07 -21.04
N ARG A 292 -5.90 5.78 -19.91
CA ARG A 292 -6.68 6.74 -19.12
C ARG A 292 -6.63 6.42 -17.64
N LEU A 293 -6.98 7.39 -16.82
CA LEU A 293 -7.27 7.17 -15.41
C LEU A 293 -8.73 6.76 -15.24
N VAL A 294 -8.99 5.84 -14.32
CA VAL A 294 -10.34 5.46 -13.89
C VAL A 294 -10.39 5.51 -12.37
N VAL A 295 -11.45 6.09 -11.84
CA VAL A 295 -11.73 6.15 -10.40
C VAL A 295 -12.92 5.26 -10.10
N LEU A 296 -12.74 4.32 -9.18
CA LEU A 296 -13.81 3.50 -8.62
C LEU A 296 -14.14 4.00 -7.21
N ASN A 297 -15.40 3.95 -6.80
CA ASN A 297 -15.78 4.16 -5.40
C ASN A 297 -15.44 2.92 -4.54
N ASP A 298 -15.69 2.98 -3.22
CA ASP A 298 -15.43 1.86 -2.29
C ASP A 298 -16.31 0.62 -2.54
N ALA A 299 -17.36 0.73 -3.36
CA ALA A 299 -18.18 -0.40 -3.83
C ALA A 299 -17.65 -1.04 -5.12
N GLY A 300 -16.62 -0.47 -5.74
CA GLY A 300 -16.03 -0.94 -6.99
C GLY A 300 -16.68 -0.38 -8.25
N ASP A 301 -17.64 0.55 -8.13
CA ASP A 301 -18.30 1.18 -9.27
C ASP A 301 -17.47 2.34 -9.82
N PRO A 302 -17.33 2.48 -11.14
CA PRO A 302 -16.64 3.62 -11.72
C PRO A 302 -17.43 4.92 -11.55
N VAL A 303 -16.78 5.92 -10.94
CA VAL A 303 -17.38 7.24 -10.66
C VAL A 303 -16.75 8.38 -11.46
N ALA A 304 -15.53 8.20 -11.97
CA ALA A 304 -14.88 9.18 -12.83
C ALA A 304 -13.90 8.55 -13.83
N PHE A 305 -13.69 9.24 -14.95
CA PHE A 305 -12.77 8.85 -16.02
C PHE A 305 -11.94 10.04 -16.48
N GLY A 306 -10.63 9.84 -16.60
CA GLY A 306 -9.75 10.77 -17.30
C GLY A 306 -9.92 10.68 -18.82
N LEU A 307 -9.52 11.73 -19.53
CA LEU A 307 -9.39 11.68 -20.98
C LEU A 307 -8.35 10.63 -21.38
N ALA A 308 -8.61 9.92 -22.48
CA ALA A 308 -7.65 8.97 -23.01
C ALA A 308 -6.48 9.69 -23.70
N VAL A 309 -5.26 9.26 -23.40
CA VAL A 309 -4.00 9.78 -23.94
C VAL A 309 -3.25 8.65 -24.65
N GLY A 310 -2.45 8.97 -25.67
CA GLY A 310 -1.55 7.99 -26.29
C GLY A 310 -2.15 7.16 -27.42
N ARG A 311 -3.11 7.70 -28.21
CA ARG A 311 -3.37 7.14 -29.54
C ARG A 311 -2.12 7.31 -30.39
N GLY A 312 -1.31 6.26 -30.54
CA GLY A 312 -0.13 6.24 -31.42
C GLY A 312 -0.46 6.34 -32.91
N ALA A 313 -1.34 7.27 -33.32
CA ALA A 313 -1.64 7.52 -34.72
C ALA A 313 -0.65 8.57 -35.25
N LEU A 314 0.44 8.10 -35.88
CA LEU A 314 1.10 8.88 -36.92
C LEU A 314 0.06 9.12 -38.03
N ARG A 315 -0.43 10.36 -38.15
CA ARG A 315 -1.03 10.79 -39.41
C ARG A 315 0.12 11.00 -40.39
N SER A 316 0.26 10.12 -41.39
CA SER A 316 1.00 10.49 -42.59
C SER A 316 0.26 11.66 -43.24
N VAL A 317 0.91 12.81 -43.33
CA VAL A 317 0.50 13.85 -44.27
C VAL A 317 0.89 13.31 -45.64
N GLY A 318 -0.11 12.84 -46.39
CA GLY A 318 -0.03 12.57 -47.82
C GLY A 318 -0.94 13.55 -48.54
#